data_AF-A0A9P6KPH9-F1
#
_entry.id   AF-A0A9P6KPH9-F1
#
_cell.length_a   1.000
_cell.length_b   1.000
_cell.length_c   1.000
_cell.angle_alpha   90.00
_cell.angle_beta   90.00
_cell.angle_gamma   90.00
#
_symmetry.space_group_name_H-M   'P 1'
#
loop_
_entity.id
_entity.type
_entity.pdbx_description
1 polymer ?
#
loop_
_entity_poly.entity_id
_entity_poly.type
_entity_poly.pdbx_seq_one_letter_code
_entity_poly.pdbx_strand_id
1 'polypeptide(L)'
;MQSSYLRSSDAQTNGVLLRIDEKLKQLKTKGISHSDRKLLKTRFQIIWGEDDGTQTVKAGTAWRKSRARDVYTEIQKISGHLFLPAVLAITPTECTKKSTESVLDHILHIDDHEPFCFTLNSTAKKFLETAAVEHGFSGNRGYLHFMQTVFPQS
;
A
#
# COMPACT_ATOMS: atom_id res chain seq x y z
N MET A 1 -30.79 -23.81 4.17
CA MET A 1 -29.69 -23.41 5.06
C MET A 1 -29.05 -22.16 4.49
N GLN A 2 -29.39 -20.98 5.03
CA GLN A 2 -28.89 -19.70 4.51
C GLN A 2 -27.45 -19.46 4.99
N SER A 3 -26.60 -19.16 4.01
CA SER A 3 -25.19 -18.80 4.14
C SER A 3 -25.05 -17.50 4.93
N SER A 4 -24.74 -17.62 6.23
CA SER A 4 -24.37 -16.49 7.09
C SER A 4 -22.92 -16.03 6.89
N TYR A 5 -22.14 -16.70 6.05
CA TYR A 5 -20.73 -16.39 5.80
C TYR A 5 -20.51 -15.32 4.73
N LEU A 6 -21.44 -15.09 3.80
CA LEU A 6 -21.28 -14.12 2.72
C LEU A 6 -21.46 -12.66 3.20
N ARG A 7 -22.43 -12.38 4.08
CA ARG A 7 -22.72 -11.00 4.54
C ARG A 7 -21.60 -10.31 5.33
N SER A 8 -20.77 -11.08 6.03
CA SER A 8 -19.68 -10.53 6.87
C SER A 8 -18.45 -10.16 6.05
N SER A 9 -18.15 -10.96 5.02
CA SER A 9 -17.03 -10.73 4.09
C SER A 9 -17.23 -9.46 3.28
N ASP A 10 -18.46 -9.22 2.81
CA ASP A 10 -18.81 -8.04 2.01
C ASP A 10 -18.71 -6.74 2.83
N ALA A 11 -19.20 -6.75 4.07
CA ALA A 11 -19.10 -5.59 4.96
C ALA A 11 -17.65 -5.23 5.29
N GLN A 12 -16.80 -6.23 5.53
CA GLN A 12 -15.39 -6.01 5.82
C GLN A 12 -14.61 -5.52 4.59
N THR A 13 -14.91 -6.08 3.41
CA THR A 13 -14.34 -5.67 2.12
C THR A 13 -14.72 -4.22 1.82
N ASN A 14 -16.00 -3.88 1.94
CA ASN A 14 -16.49 -2.51 1.77
C ASN A 14 -15.83 -1.54 2.74
N GLY A 15 -15.65 -1.93 4.00
CA GLY A 15 -14.95 -1.12 4.99
C GLY A 15 -13.47 -0.87 4.67
N VAL A 16 -12.79 -1.79 4.00
CA VAL A 16 -11.41 -1.55 3.52
C VAL A 16 -11.41 -0.61 2.32
N LEU A 17 -12.28 -0.84 1.34
CA LEU A 17 -12.40 -0.01 0.14
C LEU A 17 -12.72 1.45 0.48
N LEU A 18 -13.64 1.68 1.43
CA LEU A 18 -13.95 3.02 1.94
C LEU A 18 -12.73 3.72 2.54
N ARG A 19 -11.91 3.00 3.33
CA ARG A 19 -10.68 3.57 3.88
C ARG A 19 -9.64 3.91 2.80
N ILE A 20 -9.55 3.10 1.74
CA ILE A 20 -8.67 3.39 0.60
C ILE A 20 -9.13 4.67 -0.10
N ASP A 21 -10.43 4.80 -0.38
CA ASP A 21 -11.01 5.99 -1.01
C ASP A 21 -10.82 7.26 -0.13
N GLU A 22 -11.05 7.15 1.18
CA GLU A 22 -10.77 8.24 2.12
C GLU A 22 -9.30 8.66 2.09
N LYS A 23 -8.37 7.70 2.07
CA LYS A 23 -6.94 8.00 1.98
C LYS A 23 -6.55 8.63 0.65
N LEU A 24 -7.15 8.17 -0.44
CA LEU A 24 -6.95 8.79 -1.75
C LEU A 24 -7.41 10.25 -1.76
N LYS A 25 -8.62 10.53 -1.25
CA LYS A 25 -9.15 11.91 -1.14
C LYS A 25 -8.26 12.80 -0.29
N GLN A 26 -7.73 12.26 0.83
CA GLN A 26 -6.77 12.97 1.67
C GLN A 26 -5.46 13.27 0.92
N LEU A 27 -4.91 12.29 0.20
CA LEU A 27 -3.67 12.47 -0.57
C LEU A 27 -3.84 13.52 -1.68
N LYS A 28 -4.97 13.51 -2.40
CA LYS A 28 -5.29 14.50 -3.44
C LYS A 28 -5.38 15.93 -2.91
N THR A 29 -5.93 16.10 -1.72
CA THR A 29 -6.22 17.44 -1.15
C THR A 29 -5.09 17.99 -0.29
N LYS A 30 -4.44 17.13 0.49
CA LYS A 30 -3.48 17.52 1.54
C LYS A 30 -2.09 16.91 1.36
N GLY A 31 -1.94 15.95 0.46
CA GLY A 31 -0.71 15.16 0.32
C GLY A 31 -0.44 14.26 1.53
N ILE A 32 0.83 13.88 1.72
CA ILE A 32 1.27 13.02 2.82
C ILE A 32 1.38 13.83 4.13
N SER A 33 0.52 13.52 5.10
CA SER A 33 0.54 14.16 6.41
C SER A 33 1.71 13.67 7.28
N HIS A 34 1.98 14.35 8.41
CA HIS A 34 3.03 13.95 9.34
C HIS A 34 2.79 12.55 9.94
N SER A 35 1.54 12.21 10.26
CA SER A 35 1.19 10.88 10.79
C SER A 35 1.37 9.79 9.74
N ASP A 36 1.02 10.08 8.48
CA ASP A 36 1.26 9.16 7.36
C ASP A 36 2.77 8.88 7.21
N ARG A 37 3.63 9.90 7.29
CA ARG A 37 5.10 9.71 7.18
C ARG A 37 5.65 8.72 8.19
N LYS A 38 5.22 8.81 9.45
CA LYS A 38 5.67 7.89 10.52
C LYS A 38 5.29 6.44 10.20
N LEU A 39 4.07 6.24 9.71
CA LEU A 39 3.56 4.93 9.34
C LEU A 39 4.23 4.38 8.07
N LEU A 40 4.48 5.24 7.09
CA LEU A 40 5.11 4.87 5.82
C LEU A 40 6.55 4.39 5.98
N LYS A 41 7.35 4.99 6.88
CA LYS A 41 8.74 4.53 7.12
C LYS A 41 8.80 3.02 7.40
N THR A 42 7.98 2.56 8.35
CA THR A 42 7.94 1.12 8.70
C THR A 42 7.33 0.28 7.59
N ARG A 43 6.31 0.76 6.89
CA ARG A 43 5.63 -0.03 5.84
C ARG A 43 6.46 -0.16 4.58
N PHE A 44 7.14 0.90 4.14
CA PHE A 44 8.04 0.82 2.99
C PHE A 44 9.24 -0.08 3.26
N GLN A 45 9.75 -0.11 4.49
CA GLN A 45 10.78 -1.09 4.85
C GLN A 45 10.27 -2.55 4.72
N ILE A 46 9.00 -2.82 5.05
CA ILE A 46 8.41 -4.16 4.83
C ILE A 46 8.30 -4.44 3.33
N ILE A 47 7.84 -3.47 2.53
CA ILE A 47 7.50 -3.67 1.13
C ILE A 47 8.75 -3.74 0.24
N TRP A 48 9.64 -2.75 0.34
CA TRP A 48 10.79 -2.58 -0.55
C TRP A 48 12.14 -2.76 0.13
N GLY A 49 12.19 -2.74 1.46
CA GLY A 49 13.42 -2.95 2.21
C GLY A 49 13.97 -4.36 1.98
N GLU A 50 15.30 -4.44 1.96
CA GLU A 50 16.02 -5.70 1.93
C GLU A 50 15.77 -6.47 3.23
N ASP A 51 15.68 -7.80 3.13
CA ASP A 51 15.68 -8.65 4.32
C ASP A 51 17.10 -8.62 4.87
N ASP A 52 17.31 -7.94 5.99
CA ASP A 52 18.65 -7.66 6.51
C ASP A 52 19.38 -8.93 6.99
N GLY A 53 18.76 -10.11 6.92
CA GLY A 53 19.32 -11.42 7.25
C GLY A 53 19.82 -11.57 8.70
N THR A 54 19.75 -10.49 9.47
CA THR A 54 20.44 -10.29 10.75
C THR A 54 19.46 -10.36 11.92
N GLN A 55 18.16 -10.23 11.64
CA GLN A 55 17.13 -10.52 12.63
C GLN A 55 16.66 -11.96 12.51
N THR A 56 16.80 -12.73 13.59
CA THR A 56 16.10 -14.00 13.79
C THR A 56 14.60 -13.69 13.93
N VAL A 57 13.95 -13.35 12.82
CA VAL A 57 12.52 -13.03 12.80
C VAL A 57 11.76 -14.31 13.04
N LYS A 58 10.93 -14.36 14.08
CA LYS A 58 10.01 -15.48 14.33
C LYS A 58 9.25 -15.79 13.03
N ALA A 59 9.19 -17.07 12.64
CA ALA A 59 8.62 -17.51 11.36
C ALA A 59 7.22 -16.92 11.06
N GLY A 60 6.35 -16.82 12.08
CA GLY A 60 5.02 -16.20 11.93
C GLY A 60 5.03 -14.70 11.61
N THR A 61 6.05 -13.95 12.04
CA THR A 61 6.22 -12.53 11.68
C THR A 61 6.80 -12.38 10.29
N ALA A 62 7.73 -13.27 9.89
CA ALA A 62 8.27 -13.31 8.53
C ALA A 62 7.17 -13.60 7.50
N TRP A 63 6.31 -14.59 7.76
CA TRP A 63 5.14 -14.88 6.92
C TRP A 63 4.20 -13.68 6.75
N ARG A 64 3.87 -12.96 7.84
CA ARG A 64 3.00 -11.77 7.74
C ARG A 64 3.63 -10.66 6.91
N LYS A 65 4.94 -10.43 7.06
CA LYS A 65 5.69 -9.44 6.24
C LYS A 65 5.69 -9.85 4.77
N SER A 66 5.95 -11.13 4.48
CA SER A 66 5.90 -11.67 3.11
C SER A 66 4.52 -11.47 2.49
N ARG A 67 3.45 -11.90 3.17
CA ARG A 67 2.09 -11.75 2.64
C ARG A 67 1.70 -10.29 2.43
N ALA A 68 2.09 -9.40 3.35
CA ALA A 68 1.88 -7.97 3.17
C ALA A 68 2.62 -7.43 1.94
N ARG A 69 3.89 -7.82 1.75
CA ARG A 69 4.68 -7.46 0.57
C ARG A 69 4.02 -7.93 -0.71
N ASP A 70 3.53 -9.17 -0.76
CA ASP A 70 2.84 -9.71 -1.93
C ASP A 70 1.60 -8.90 -2.29
N VAL A 71 0.71 -8.67 -1.30
CA VAL A 71 -0.53 -7.89 -1.50
C VAL A 71 -0.23 -6.48 -2.00
N TYR A 72 0.70 -5.76 -1.37
CA TYR A 72 1.00 -4.39 -1.82
C TYR A 72 1.69 -4.37 -3.18
N THR A 73 2.51 -5.37 -3.50
CA THR A 73 3.12 -5.50 -4.81
C THR A 73 2.08 -5.76 -5.90
N GLU A 74 1.06 -6.58 -5.61
CA GLU A 74 -0.06 -6.80 -6.53
C GLU A 74 -0.85 -5.51 -6.75
N ILE A 75 -1.24 -4.80 -5.69
CA ILE A 75 -1.92 -3.49 -5.82
C ILE A 75 -1.08 -2.53 -6.65
N GLN A 76 0.23 -2.47 -6.42
CA GLN A 76 1.12 -1.60 -7.16
C GLN A 76 1.18 -1.94 -8.66
N LYS A 77 1.17 -3.23 -9.01
CA LYS A 77 1.14 -3.69 -10.41
C LYS A 77 -0.18 -3.34 -11.10
N ILE A 78 -1.29 -3.39 -10.37
CA ILE A 78 -2.62 -3.01 -10.88
C ILE A 78 -2.68 -1.50 -11.11
N SER A 79 -2.29 -0.71 -10.11
CA SER A 79 -2.20 0.74 -10.23
C SER A 79 -1.18 1.32 -9.25
N GLY A 80 -0.15 1.97 -9.81
CA GLY A 80 0.83 2.69 -9.01
C GLY A 80 0.24 3.84 -8.20
N HIS A 81 -0.91 4.38 -8.61
CA HIS A 81 -1.63 5.39 -7.83
C HIS A 81 -2.43 4.78 -6.67
N LEU A 82 -2.99 3.57 -6.81
CA LEU A 82 -3.69 2.90 -5.71
C LEU A 82 -2.76 2.35 -4.62
N PHE A 83 -1.48 2.14 -4.96
CA PHE A 83 -0.48 1.62 -4.03
C PHE A 83 -0.40 2.43 -2.73
N LEU A 84 -0.16 3.74 -2.81
CA LEU A 84 0.02 4.56 -1.61
C LEU A 84 -1.23 4.62 -0.70
N PRO A 85 -2.45 4.92 -1.20
CA PRO A 85 -3.64 4.90 -0.34
C PRO A 85 -3.89 3.51 0.25
N ALA A 86 -3.64 2.42 -0.49
CA ALA A 86 -3.73 1.07 0.05
C ALA A 86 -2.72 0.81 1.18
N VAL A 87 -1.46 1.20 0.98
CA VAL A 87 -0.40 1.11 2.01
C VAL A 87 -0.72 1.95 3.24
N LEU A 88 -1.52 3.01 3.13
CA LEU A 88 -1.97 3.78 4.29
C LEU A 88 -3.22 3.19 4.96
N ALA A 89 -4.12 2.58 4.18
CA ALA A 89 -5.43 2.12 4.65
C ALA A 89 -5.42 0.68 5.22
N ILE A 90 -4.69 -0.23 4.58
CA ILE A 90 -4.61 -1.65 4.95
C ILE A 90 -3.38 -1.84 5.82
N THR A 91 -3.48 -2.51 6.96
CA THR A 91 -2.30 -2.83 7.79
C THR A 91 -1.64 -4.14 7.33
N PRO A 92 -0.33 -4.37 7.58
CA PRO A 92 0.31 -5.65 7.27
C PRO A 92 -0.42 -6.88 7.88
N THR A 93 -1.04 -6.72 9.05
CA THR A 93 -1.85 -7.78 9.68
C THR A 93 -3.17 -8.02 8.94
N GLU A 94 -3.78 -6.99 8.36
CA GLU A 94 -4.98 -7.15 7.53
C GLU A 94 -4.67 -7.86 6.21
N CYS A 95 -3.46 -7.72 5.67
CA CYS A 95 -3.03 -8.44 4.45
C CYS A 95 -3.12 -9.97 4.58
N THR A 96 -3.16 -10.53 5.80
CA THR A 96 -3.33 -11.97 6.00
C THR A 96 -4.78 -12.42 6.14
N LYS A 97 -5.75 -11.50 6.02
CA LYS A 97 -7.18 -11.80 6.11
C LYS A 97 -7.74 -12.08 4.72
N LYS A 98 -8.68 -13.03 4.63
CA LYS A 98 -9.39 -13.36 3.37
C LYS A 98 -10.11 -12.17 2.75
N SER A 99 -10.61 -11.23 3.56
CA SER A 99 -11.23 -10.00 3.06
C SER A 99 -10.28 -9.16 2.21
N THR A 100 -8.96 -9.27 2.40
CA THR A 100 -7.98 -8.60 1.55
C THR A 100 -7.91 -9.21 0.16
N GLU A 101 -8.14 -10.52 0.01
CA GLU A 101 -8.24 -11.17 -1.31
C GLU A 101 -9.47 -10.63 -2.06
N SER A 102 -10.60 -10.49 -1.38
CA SER A 102 -11.80 -9.85 -1.98
C SER A 102 -11.58 -8.38 -2.33
N VAL A 103 -10.77 -7.64 -1.58
CA VAL A 103 -10.37 -6.27 -1.93
C VAL A 103 -9.51 -6.24 -3.19
N LEU A 104 -8.55 -7.17 -3.31
CA LEU A 104 -7.72 -7.30 -4.51
C LEU A 104 -8.56 -7.64 -5.73
N ASP A 105 -9.45 -8.62 -5.62
CA ASP A 105 -10.39 -8.96 -6.69
C ASP A 105 -11.24 -7.75 -7.07
N HIS A 106 -11.75 -6.99 -6.11
CA HIS A 106 -12.52 -5.79 -6.42
C HIS A 106 -11.68 -4.75 -7.17
N ILE A 107 -10.46 -4.47 -6.72
CA ILE A 107 -9.55 -3.52 -7.37
C ILE A 107 -9.18 -3.99 -8.79
N LEU A 108 -8.97 -5.29 -9.00
CA LEU A 108 -8.65 -5.88 -10.31
C LEU A 108 -9.78 -5.71 -11.34
N HIS A 109 -11.03 -5.68 -10.91
CA HIS A 109 -12.20 -5.56 -11.78
C HIS A 109 -12.68 -4.12 -11.96
N ILE A 110 -11.91 -3.12 -11.51
CA ILE A 110 -12.22 -1.72 -11.82
C ILE A 110 -11.75 -1.42 -13.24
N ASP A 111 -12.69 -1.19 -14.15
CA ASP A 111 -12.40 -0.97 -15.58
C ASP A 111 -11.59 0.30 -15.86
N ASP A 112 -11.71 1.32 -15.01
CA ASP A 112 -11.03 2.61 -15.15
C ASP A 112 -10.33 3.03 -13.86
N HIS A 113 -9.02 3.21 -13.95
CA HIS A 113 -8.18 3.65 -12.84
C HIS A 113 -7.85 5.15 -12.88
N GLU A 114 -8.29 5.90 -13.88
CA GLU A 114 -8.09 7.36 -13.99
C GLU A 114 -8.57 8.13 -12.74
N PRO A 115 -9.72 7.79 -12.12
CA PRO A 115 -10.17 8.46 -10.91
C PRO A 115 -9.20 8.30 -9.72
N PHE A 116 -8.28 7.34 -9.77
CA PHE A 116 -7.27 7.16 -8.72
C PHE A 116 -6.00 7.97 -8.97
N CYS A 117 -5.82 8.57 -10.14
CA CYS A 117 -4.63 9.36 -10.46
C CYS A 117 -4.47 10.58 -9.55
N PHE A 118 -3.26 10.76 -9.03
CA PHE A 118 -2.85 11.95 -8.30
C PHE A 118 -1.34 12.14 -8.36
N THR A 119 -0.91 13.38 -8.19
CA THR A 119 0.50 13.75 -8.04
C THR A 119 0.77 14.21 -6.62
N LEU A 120 1.99 13.96 -6.14
CA LEU A 120 2.44 14.46 -4.84
C LEU A 120 3.32 15.70 -4.99
N ASN A 121 3.43 16.49 -3.92
CA ASN A 121 4.25 17.71 -3.92
C ASN A 121 5.74 17.43 -3.65
N SER A 122 6.58 18.43 -3.89
CA SER A 122 8.04 18.34 -3.70
C SER A 122 8.45 17.99 -2.27
N THR A 123 7.67 18.40 -1.25
CA THR A 123 7.91 18.02 0.14
C THR A 123 7.74 16.52 0.36
N ALA A 124 6.69 15.93 -0.22
CA ALA A 124 6.49 14.48 -0.20
C ALA A 124 7.59 13.74 -0.98
N LYS A 125 8.03 14.29 -2.12
CA LYS A 125 9.16 13.74 -2.90
C LYS A 125 10.43 13.62 -2.05
N LYS A 126 10.84 14.73 -1.42
CA LYS A 126 12.01 14.75 -0.52
C LYS A 126 11.89 13.73 0.60
N PHE A 127 10.71 13.64 1.23
CA PHE A 127 10.47 12.65 2.28
C PHE A 127 10.67 11.21 1.78
N LEU A 128 10.12 10.87 0.62
CA LEU A 128 10.21 9.54 0.03
C LEU A 128 11.66 9.19 -0.35
N GLU A 129 12.36 10.13 -0.98
CA GLU A 129 13.78 9.99 -1.34
C GLU A 129 14.66 9.79 -0.10
N THR A 130 14.48 10.59 0.94
CA THR A 130 15.19 10.42 2.22
C THR A 130 14.89 9.05 2.83
N ALA A 131 13.62 8.64 2.90
CA ALA A 131 13.24 7.34 3.45
C ALA A 131 13.86 6.18 2.65
N ALA A 132 13.93 6.30 1.33
CA ALA A 132 14.51 5.27 0.47
C ALA A 132 16.01 5.08 0.69
N VAL A 133 16.74 6.17 0.94
CA VAL A 133 18.16 6.12 1.31
C VAL A 133 18.33 5.57 2.73
N GLU A 134 17.59 6.11 3.71
CA GLU A 134 17.67 5.70 5.13
C GLU A 134 17.41 4.20 5.33
N HIS A 135 16.50 3.63 4.55
CA HIS A 135 16.07 2.24 4.68
C HIS A 135 16.56 1.33 3.54
N GLY A 136 17.51 1.79 2.72
CA GLY A 136 18.21 0.95 1.75
C GLY A 136 17.37 0.44 0.57
N PHE A 137 16.28 1.13 0.19
CA PHE A 137 15.43 0.73 -0.93
C PHE A 137 15.45 1.69 -2.11
N SER A 138 16.40 2.63 -2.15
CA SER A 138 16.56 3.61 -3.24
C SER A 138 16.73 2.98 -4.63
N GLY A 139 17.33 1.79 -4.72
CA GLY A 139 17.48 1.02 -5.96
C GLY A 139 16.32 0.06 -6.27
N ASN A 140 15.30 -0.02 -5.41
CA ASN A 140 14.21 -0.97 -5.59
C ASN A 140 13.35 -0.56 -6.81
N ARG A 141 13.17 -1.48 -7.77
CA ARG A 141 12.39 -1.21 -9.00
C ARG A 141 10.95 -0.79 -8.73
N GLY A 142 10.31 -1.39 -7.73
CA GLY A 142 8.96 -1.02 -7.30
C GLY A 142 8.93 0.41 -6.77
N TYR A 143 9.86 0.78 -5.89
CA TYR A 143 9.99 2.16 -5.42
C TYR A 143 10.19 3.16 -6.58
N LEU A 144 11.13 2.87 -7.49
CA LEU A 144 11.42 3.75 -8.62
C LEU A 144 10.21 3.94 -9.54
N HIS A 145 9.49 2.85 -9.84
CA HIS A 145 8.27 2.92 -10.63
C HIS A 145 7.20 3.75 -9.91
N PHE A 146 6.99 3.53 -8.61
CA PHE A 146 6.07 4.34 -7.82
C PHE A 146 6.42 5.84 -7.88
N MET A 147 7.71 6.18 -7.73
CA MET A 147 8.16 7.57 -7.82
C MET A 147 7.86 8.19 -9.18
N GLN A 148 8.04 7.45 -10.27
CA GLN A 148 7.67 7.92 -11.62
C GLN A 148 6.17 8.14 -11.76
N THR A 149 5.34 7.29 -11.15
CA THR A 149 3.88 7.38 -11.20
C THR A 149 3.35 8.62 -10.48
N VAL A 150 3.82 8.90 -9.25
CA VAL A 150 3.28 10.01 -8.44
C VAL A 150 4.05 11.33 -8.60
N PHE A 151 5.18 11.32 -9.32
CA PHE A 151 5.96 12.49 -9.73
C PHE A 151 6.33 12.38 -11.22
N PRO A 152 5.35 12.44 -12.14
CA PRO A 152 5.62 12.38 -13.56
C PRO A 152 6.56 13.53 -13.96
N GLN A 153 7.49 13.25 -14.87
CA GLN A 153 8.31 14.32 -15.46
C GLN A 153 7.39 15.15 -16.36
N SER A 154 7.18 16.40 -15.97
CA SER A 154 6.53 17.43 -16.79
C SER A 154 7.48 17.96 -17.85
#